data_AF-A0A2S5MRS7-F1
#
_entry.id   AF-A0A2S5MRS7-F1
#
_cell.length_a   1.000
_cell.length_b   1.000
_cell.length_c   1.000
_cell.angle_alpha   90.00
_cell.angle_beta   90.00
_cell.angle_gamma   90.00
#
_symmetry.space_group_name_H-M   'P 1'
#
loop_
_entity.id
_entity.type
_entity.pdbx_description
1 polymer ?
#
loop_
_entity_poly.entity_id
_entity_poly.type
_entity_poly.pdbx_seq_one_letter_code
_entity_poly.pdbx_strand_id
1 'polypeptide(L)' 'MKKEEIAKVEAFLRKTFGTKNLTIRPRPKKDDSAEVYIGDDFVAVLFREDEDGEVSYQFQMAILDVDLEEA' A
#
# COMPACT_ATOMS: atom_id res chain seq x y z
N MET A 1 1.32 6.75 9.23
CA MET A 1 2.39 7.04 8.27
C MET A 1 2.32 8.52 7.94
N LYS A 2 3.46 9.21 7.81
CA LYS A 2 3.47 10.63 7.44
C LYS A 2 3.10 10.80 5.97
N LYS A 3 2.55 11.96 5.61
CA LYS A 3 2.13 12.28 4.24
C LYS A 3 3.30 12.16 3.23
N GLU A 4 4.51 12.56 3.62
CA GLU A 4 5.69 12.44 2.76
C GLU A 4 6.10 10.99 2.50
N GLU A 5 5.99 10.12 3.51
CA GLU A 5 6.28 8.68 3.39
C GLU A 5 5.29 8.03 2.41
N ILE A 6 3.99 8.32 2.58
CA ILE A 6 2.93 7.85 1.69
C ILE A 6 3.21 8.24 0.25
N ALA A 7 3.55 9.52 -0.02
CA ALA A 7 3.83 9.98 -1.36
C ALA A 7 5.05 9.30 -1.99
N LYS A 8 6.10 9.02 -1.21
CA LYS A 8 7.30 8.30 -1.67
C LYS A 8 6.98 6.85 -2.02
N VAL A 9 6.28 6.14 -1.14
CA VAL A 9 5.92 4.74 -1.39
C VAL A 9 4.94 4.63 -2.55
N GLU A 10 3.96 5.53 -2.66
CA GLU A 10 3.02 5.57 -3.78
C GLU A 10 3.74 5.75 -5.12
N ALA A 11 4.68 6.71 -5.20
CA ALA A 11 5.48 6.91 -6.41
C ALA A 11 6.34 5.68 -6.75
N PHE A 12 6.91 5.03 -5.73
CA PHE A 12 7.67 3.79 -5.91
C PHE A 12 6.78 2.67 -6.46
N LEU A 13 5.64 2.37 -5.84
CA LEU A 13 4.74 1.29 -6.28
C LEU A 13 4.16 1.56 -7.67
N ARG A 14 3.78 2.81 -7.98
CA ARG A 14 3.34 3.22 -9.34
C ARG A 14 4.41 2.91 -10.39
N LYS A 15 5.68 3.21 -10.08
CA LYS A 15 6.80 2.93 -10.98
C LYS A 15 7.06 1.43 -11.10
N THR A 16 7.06 0.70 -9.98
CA THR A 16 7.37 -0.73 -9.92
C THR A 16 6.32 -1.58 -10.65
N PHE A 17 5.04 -1.29 -10.46
CA PHE A 17 3.95 -2.06 -11.08
C PHE A 17 3.45 -1.48 -12.42
N GLY A 18 3.88 -0.27 -12.79
CA GLY A 18 3.38 0.41 -14.00
C GLY A 18 1.95 0.96 -13.87
N THR A 19 1.40 0.96 -12.66
CA THR A 19 -0.01 1.28 -12.37
C THR A 19 -0.18 2.73 -11.97
N LYS A 20 -0.47 3.64 -12.92
CA LYS A 20 -0.57 5.09 -12.66
C LYS A 20 -1.71 5.49 -11.71
N ASN A 21 -2.79 4.72 -11.66
CA ASN A 21 -3.96 4.93 -10.82
C ASN A 21 -3.86 4.28 -9.43
N LEU A 22 -2.69 3.73 -9.06
CA LEU A 22 -2.45 3.25 -7.69
C LEU A 22 -2.45 4.42 -6.72
N THR A 23 -3.19 4.34 -5.62
CA THR A 23 -3.21 5.34 -4.54
C THR A 23 -3.01 4.68 -3.18
N ILE A 24 -2.38 5.39 -2.25
CA ILE A 24 -2.21 4.94 -0.87
C ILE A 24 -3.01 5.85 0.05
N ARG A 25 -3.96 5.27 0.78
CA ARG A 25 -4.89 5.98 1.66
C ARG A 25 -4.54 5.69 3.12
N PRO A 26 -4.26 6.71 3.96
CA PRO A 26 -3.96 6.49 5.37
C PRO A 26 -5.19 5.97 6.11
N ARG A 27 -4.98 5.08 7.07
CA ARG A 27 -6.07 4.56 7.91
C ARG A 27 -6.37 5.51 9.07
N PRO A 28 -7.65 5.79 9.39
CA PRO A 28 -7.98 6.62 10.54
C PRO A 28 -7.39 6.04 11.82
N LYS A 29 -6.70 6.87 12.62
CA LYS A 29 -6.12 6.51 13.93
C LYS A 29 -5.03 5.41 13.88
N LYS A 30 -4.48 5.12 12.71
CA LYS A 30 -3.38 4.16 12.52
C LYS A 30 -2.22 4.87 11.83
N ASP A 31 -1.08 4.92 12.51
CA ASP A 31 0.15 5.51 12.03
C ASP A 31 1.17 4.49 11.52
N ASP A 32 0.91 3.21 11.76
CA ASP A 32 1.70 2.06 11.33
C ASP A 32 1.28 1.50 9.97
N SER A 33 0.15 1.92 9.40
CA SER A 33 -0.41 1.29 8.21
C SER A 33 -1.24 2.22 7.31
N ALA A 34 -1.35 1.83 6.04
CA ALA A 34 -2.16 2.46 5.01
C ALA A 34 -2.80 1.39 4.12
N GLU A 35 -3.87 1.76 3.43
CA GLU A 35 -4.56 0.92 2.46
C GLU A 35 -4.09 1.30 1.05
N VAL A 36 -3.90 0.32 0.18
CA VAL A 36 -3.52 0.54 -1.22
C VAL A 36 -4.72 0.22 -2.11
N TYR A 37 -4.99 1.15 -3.03
CA TYR A 37 -6.08 1.05 -3.99
C TYR A 37 -5.56 1.18 -5.42
N ILE A 38 -6.22 0.53 -6.38
CA ILE A 38 -6.05 0.77 -7.82
C ILE A 38 -7.38 1.25 -8.36
N GLY A 39 -7.48 2.54 -8.69
CA GLY A 39 -8.79 3.16 -8.91
C GLY A 39 -9.61 3.17 -7.62
N ASP A 40 -10.74 2.46 -7.62
CA ASP A 40 -11.64 2.33 -6.47
C ASP A 40 -11.50 0.99 -5.72
N ASP A 41 -10.74 0.04 -6.27
CA ASP A 41 -10.57 -1.30 -5.70
C ASP A 41 -9.47 -1.32 -4.65
N PHE A 42 -9.80 -1.88 -3.48
CA PHE A 42 -8.83 -2.16 -2.43
C PHE A 42 -8.01 -3.39 -2.80
N VAL A 43 -6.67 -3.27 -2.81
CA VAL A 43 -5.79 -4.36 -3.28
C VAL A 43 -4.80 -4.85 -2.23
N ALA A 44 -4.42 -4.02 -1.25
CA ALA A 44 -3.43 -4.41 -0.26
C ALA A 44 -3.43 -3.52 0.97
N VAL A 45 -2.83 -4.01 2.05
CA VAL A 45 -2.40 -3.19 3.18
C VAL A 45 -0.90 -2.94 3.07
N LEU A 46 -0.49 -1.71 3.34
CA LEU A 46 0.90 -1.33 3.51
C LEU A 46 1.17 -1.10 5.00
N PHE A 47 2.20 -1.75 5.54
CA PHE A 47 2.68 -1.54 6.90
C PHE A 47 4.00 -0.78 6.87
N ARG A 48 4.19 0.14 7.82
CA ARG A 48 5.44 0.83 8.11
C ARG A 48 6.04 0.16 9.34
N GLU A 49 7.25 -0.34 9.18
CA GLU A 49 8.04 -0.88 10.28
C GLU A 49 9.20 0.04 10.58
N ASP A 50 9.57 0.11 11.84
CA ASP A 50 10.65 0.92 12.36
C ASP A 50 11.41 0.06 13.36
N GLU A 51 12.52 -0.51 12.90
CA GLU A 51 13.35 -1.41 13.68
C GLU A 51 14.73 -0.76 13.83
N ASP A 52 15.07 -0.37 15.06
CA ASP A 52 16.34 0.30 15.40
C ASP A 52 16.68 1.53 14.55
N GLY A 53 15.67 2.28 14.11
CA GLY A 53 15.81 3.48 13.29
C GLY A 53 15.90 3.22 11.78
N GLU A 54 15.83 1.95 11.36
CA GLU A 54 15.64 1.56 9.97
C GLU A 54 14.15 1.47 9.66
N VAL A 55 13.69 2.33 8.74
CA VAL A 55 12.30 2.34 8.30
C VAL A 55 12.15 1.46 7.06
N SER A 56 11.31 0.44 7.17
CA SER A 56 10.94 -0.43 6.06
C SER A 56 9.43 -0.38 5.81
N TYR A 57 8.99 -0.87 4.65
CA TYR A 57 7.58 -0.92 4.28
C TYR A 57 7.22 -2.30 3.75
N GLN A 58 6.22 -2.94 4.36
CA GLN A 58 5.70 -4.22 3.92
C GLN A 58 4.39 -4.03 3.14
N PHE A 59 4.35 -4.56 1.91
CA PHE A 59 3.15 -4.57 1.08
C PHE A 59 2.52 -5.97 1.12
N GLN A 60 1.30 -6.07 1.66
CA GLN A 60 0.60 -7.33 1.82
C GLN A 60 -0.71 -7.32 1.03
N MET A 61 -0.74 -8.09 -0.07
CA MET A 61 -1.92 -8.37 -0.88
C MET A 61 -2.43 -9.76 -0.53
N ALA A 62 -3.69 -9.84 -0.11
CA ALA A 62 -4.38 -11.12 0.00
C ALA A 62 -5.00 -11.43 -1.37
N ILE A 63 -4.83 -12.67 -1.83
CA ILE A 63 -5.47 -13.18 -3.04
C ILE A 63 -6.34 -14.33 -2.59
N LEU A 64 -7.65 -14.22 -2.79
CA LEU A 64 -8.62 -15.25 -2.49
C LEU A 64 -8.95 -16.03 -3.77
N ASP A 65 -9.40 -17.27 -3.62
CA ASP A 65 -9.76 -18.14 -4.75
C ASP A 65 -10.83 -17.48 -5.65
N VAL A 66 -11.82 -16.83 -5.03
CA VAL A 66 -12.87 -16.08 -5.74
C VAL A 66 -12.34 -14.92 -6.59
N ASP A 67 -11.23 -14.28 -6.19
CA ASP A 67 -10.62 -13.19 -6.96
C ASP A 67 -9.97 -13.72 -8.25
N LEU A 68 -9.58 -15.01 -8.27
CA LEU A 68 -8.97 -15.67 -9.42
C LEU A 68 -10.02 -16.16 -10.42
N GLU A 69 -11.23 -16.48 -9.97
CA GLU A 69 -12.34 -16.88 -10.84
C GLU A 69 -12.87 -15.69 -11.69
N GLU A 70 -12.63 -14.46 -11.25
CA GLU A 70 -13.05 -13.22 -11.94
C GLU A 70 -11.98 -12.63 -12.88
N ALA A 71 -10.79 -13.25 -12.97
CA ALA A 71 -9.61 -12.74 -13.68
C ALA A 71 -9.52 -13.07 -15.19
#